data_AF-A0A367IPY7-F1
#
_entry.id   AF-A0A367IPY7-F1
#
_cell.length_a   1.000
_cell.length_b   1.000
_cell.length_c   1.000
_cell.angle_alpha   90.00
_cell.angle_beta   90.00
_cell.angle_gamma   90.00
#
_symmetry.space_group_name_H-M   'P 1'
#
loop_
_entity.id
_entity.type
_entity.pdbx_description
1 polymer ?
#
loop_
_entity_poly.entity_id
_entity_poly.type
_entity_poly.pdbx_seq_one_letter_code
_entity_poly.pdbx_strand_id
1 'polypeptide(L)'
;MARFIPASSYHAIYHAFYVKHGKKLGLFLDDCMRTMFSSAKVRIMCAIQGNPRDFKHVTLMIDGHDSRATYINAPDHASYYSYKLKKSGFRTQVCTDINGMVLFVSNAAPCSANNDGSMLVEMDLRGKVSKYDCVVIDGGYTLFVKDVVANNPHLGAHNFVAPIRKQRGVELTAEEATYNSALGSFRSSIESTFGEIGHLFQKFNGKSVIRVTDMETFTLQFKLACVLRNVKKFVAIGCVPTAEHHTFWMQPAFDYSNGSSGSVYDVVHAPNVREKEQDAQVLQELQRGFLSLDLNDDLPLEEDEELASDHYEVEAIVGHRGPRHRREYLVKWVGYPESSNSWLTADRFDSPQMVVEYNASVARRKR
;
A
#
# COMPACT_ATOMS: atom_id res chain seq x y z
N MET A 1 21.22 -21.15 -5.93
CA MET A 1 20.95 -20.38 -4.69
C MET A 1 21.44 -21.06 -3.41
N ALA A 2 21.37 -22.39 -3.25
CA ALA A 2 21.87 -23.08 -2.04
C ALA A 2 23.41 -23.03 -1.84
N ARG A 3 24.18 -22.55 -2.83
CA ARG A 3 25.64 -22.54 -2.82
C ARG A 3 26.26 -21.29 -2.16
N PHE A 4 25.47 -20.25 -1.90
CA PHE A 4 25.98 -18.92 -1.51
C PHE A 4 25.47 -18.42 -0.15
N ILE A 5 24.39 -18.99 0.40
CA ILE A 5 23.79 -18.51 1.67
C ILE A 5 23.68 -19.71 2.63
N PRO A 6 24.32 -19.67 3.81
CA PRO A 6 24.17 -20.69 4.84
C PRO A 6 22.71 -20.86 5.29
N ALA A 7 22.33 -22.08 5.68
CA ALA A 7 20.97 -22.38 6.18
C ALA A 7 20.58 -21.52 7.40
N SER A 8 21.54 -21.23 8.29
CA SER A 8 21.35 -20.32 9.43
C SER A 8 20.99 -18.90 9.00
N SER A 9 21.60 -18.41 7.92
CA SER A 9 21.29 -17.09 7.35
C SER A 9 19.87 -17.03 6.76
N TYR A 10 19.38 -18.11 6.15
CA TYR A 10 17.97 -18.18 5.71
C TYR A 10 16.99 -18.07 6.87
N HIS A 11 17.27 -18.74 7.99
CA HIS A 11 16.44 -18.62 9.19
C HIS A 11 16.50 -17.22 9.78
N ALA A 12 17.67 -16.60 9.84
CA ALA A 12 17.84 -15.23 10.33
C ALA A 12 17.08 -14.21 9.47
N ILE A 13 17.16 -14.33 8.14
CA ILE A 13 16.39 -13.50 7.19
C ILE A 13 14.89 -13.76 7.39
N TYR A 14 14.47 -15.02 7.44
CA TYR A 14 13.07 -15.37 7.66
C TYR A 14 12.52 -14.74 8.94
N HIS A 15 13.24 -14.90 10.05
CA HIS A 15 12.85 -14.37 11.34
C HIS A 15 12.82 -12.83 11.32
N ALA A 16 13.82 -12.18 10.72
CA ALA A 16 13.84 -10.72 10.63
C ALA A 16 12.66 -10.17 9.80
N PHE A 17 12.45 -10.69 8.59
CA PHE A 17 11.46 -10.14 7.65
C PHE A 17 10.02 -10.52 7.99
N TYR A 18 9.77 -11.79 8.29
CA TYR A 18 8.40 -12.31 8.43
C TYR A 18 7.94 -12.35 9.89
N VAL A 19 8.84 -12.61 10.85
CA VAL A 19 8.45 -12.74 12.27
C VAL A 19 8.58 -11.39 12.98
N LYS A 20 9.80 -10.83 13.04
CA LYS A 20 10.11 -9.60 13.79
C LYS A 20 9.49 -8.36 13.14
N HIS A 21 9.61 -8.23 11.82
CA HIS A 21 9.15 -7.05 11.07
C HIS A 21 7.92 -7.31 10.18
N GLY A 22 7.25 -8.46 10.34
CA GLY A 22 6.16 -8.90 9.46
C GLY A 22 5.03 -7.88 9.34
N LYS A 23 4.59 -7.27 10.45
CA LYS A 23 3.53 -6.24 10.43
C LYS A 23 3.93 -5.00 9.61
N LYS A 24 5.16 -4.50 9.79
CA LYS A 24 5.67 -3.34 9.04
C LYS A 24 5.80 -3.69 7.55
N LEU A 25 6.31 -4.88 7.25
CA LEU A 25 6.39 -5.39 5.88
C LEU A 25 5.00 -5.53 5.24
N GLY A 26 4.00 -5.99 5.98
CA GLY A 26 2.62 -6.12 5.49
C GLY A 26 2.04 -4.78 5.06
N LEU A 27 2.15 -3.77 5.93
CA LEU A 27 1.70 -2.41 5.61
C LEU A 27 2.43 -1.83 4.41
N PHE A 28 3.75 -2.05 4.32
CA PHE A 28 4.55 -1.60 3.19
C PHE A 28 4.10 -2.27 1.88
N LEU A 29 3.90 -3.58 1.87
CA LEU A 29 3.45 -4.31 0.67
C LEU A 29 2.04 -3.92 0.25
N ASP A 30 1.14 -3.70 1.21
CA ASP A 30 -0.22 -3.21 0.94
C ASP A 30 -0.21 -1.79 0.36
N ASP A 31 0.72 -0.93 0.81
CA ASP A 31 0.93 0.38 0.21
C ASP A 31 1.46 0.27 -1.23
N CYS A 32 2.50 -0.53 -1.44
CA CYS A 32 3.08 -0.76 -2.77
C CYS A 32 2.04 -1.24 -3.79
N MET A 33 1.23 -2.25 -3.45
CA MET A 33 0.20 -2.76 -4.36
C MET A 33 -0.88 -1.70 -4.65
N ARG A 34 -1.22 -0.86 -3.67
CA ARG A 34 -2.26 0.16 -3.80
C ARG A 34 -1.80 1.37 -4.62
N THR A 35 -0.55 1.80 -4.48
CA THR A 35 -0.10 3.14 -4.93
C THR A 35 0.88 3.11 -6.10
N MET A 36 1.69 2.06 -6.26
CA MET A 36 2.82 2.11 -7.21
C MET A 36 2.43 1.85 -8.67
N PHE A 37 1.47 0.96 -8.91
CA PHE A 37 1.30 0.35 -10.24
C PHE A 37 0.03 0.79 -10.98
N SER A 38 -0.95 1.35 -10.29
CA SER A 38 -2.28 1.62 -10.85
C SER A 38 -2.97 2.78 -10.15
N SER A 39 -3.85 3.46 -10.88
CA SER A 39 -4.77 4.47 -10.33
C SER A 39 -6.11 4.36 -11.07
N ALA A 40 -7.20 4.86 -10.46
CA ALA A 40 -8.51 4.82 -11.10
C ALA A 40 -8.48 5.46 -12.50
N LYS A 41 -7.75 6.56 -12.67
CA LYS A 41 -7.57 7.23 -13.97
C LYS A 41 -6.91 6.31 -14.99
N VAL A 42 -5.80 5.66 -14.63
CA VAL A 42 -5.09 4.73 -15.52
C VAL A 42 -5.99 3.56 -15.91
N ARG A 43 -6.69 2.97 -14.94
CA ARG A 43 -7.60 1.83 -15.21
C ARG A 43 -8.71 2.20 -16.17
N ILE A 44 -9.37 3.35 -15.97
CA ILE A 44 -10.46 3.82 -16.84
C ILE A 44 -9.95 4.08 -18.25
N MET A 45 -8.81 4.77 -18.40
CA MET A 45 -8.23 5.07 -19.72
C MET A 45 -7.85 3.78 -20.46
N CYS A 46 -7.16 2.86 -19.79
CA CYS A 46 -6.78 1.59 -20.38
C CYS A 46 -8.00 0.71 -20.68
N ALA A 47 -9.06 0.74 -19.88
CA ALA A 47 -10.32 0.04 -20.16
C ALA A 47 -11.01 0.59 -21.41
N ILE A 48 -11.10 1.92 -21.53
CA ILE A 48 -11.66 2.60 -22.71
C ILE A 48 -10.86 2.22 -23.97
N GLN A 49 -9.54 2.09 -23.86
CA GLN A 49 -8.69 1.73 -24.99
C GLN A 49 -8.76 0.23 -25.32
N GLY A 50 -8.55 -0.65 -24.35
CA GLY A 50 -8.26 -2.07 -24.56
C GLY A 50 -9.44 -3.04 -24.45
N ASN A 51 -10.50 -2.70 -23.70
CA ASN A 51 -11.59 -3.65 -23.47
C ASN A 51 -12.50 -3.81 -24.70
N PRO A 52 -13.30 -4.90 -24.79
CA PRO A 52 -14.36 -5.01 -25.79
C PRO A 52 -15.36 -3.84 -25.70
N ARG A 53 -16.05 -3.54 -26.80
CA ARG A 53 -16.95 -2.38 -26.94
C ARG A 53 -18.00 -2.30 -25.81
N ASP A 54 -18.56 -3.43 -25.41
CA ASP A 54 -19.62 -3.48 -24.40
C ASP A 54 -19.08 -3.48 -22.94
N PHE A 55 -17.76 -3.57 -22.77
CA PHE A 55 -17.09 -3.70 -21.47
C PHE A 55 -16.07 -2.59 -21.20
N LYS A 56 -16.18 -1.43 -21.87
CA LYS A 56 -15.28 -0.27 -21.64
C LYS A 56 -15.32 0.27 -20.21
N HIS A 57 -16.34 -0.08 -19.44
CA HIS A 57 -16.52 0.32 -18.05
C HIS A 57 -15.77 -0.60 -17.06
N VAL A 58 -15.38 -1.82 -17.45
CA VAL A 58 -14.68 -2.78 -16.58
C VAL A 58 -13.27 -2.31 -16.28
N THR A 59 -12.92 -2.16 -14.99
CA THR A 59 -11.60 -1.69 -14.56
C THR A 59 -10.85 -2.65 -13.66
N LEU A 60 -11.57 -3.53 -12.96
CA LEU A 60 -11.03 -4.45 -11.96
C LEU A 60 -11.60 -5.85 -12.15
N MET A 61 -10.85 -6.85 -11.68
CA MET A 61 -11.29 -8.24 -11.58
C MET A 61 -10.96 -8.75 -10.18
N ILE A 62 -11.89 -9.48 -9.56
CA ILE A 62 -11.65 -10.18 -8.30
C ILE A 62 -11.94 -11.66 -8.49
N ASP A 63 -11.00 -12.50 -8.05
CA ASP A 63 -11.20 -13.94 -8.01
C ASP A 63 -10.39 -14.62 -6.89
N GLY A 64 -10.83 -15.83 -6.55
CA GLY A 64 -10.23 -16.71 -5.57
C GLY A 64 -9.04 -17.49 -6.13
N HIS A 65 -7.89 -17.29 -5.51
CA HIS A 65 -6.69 -18.09 -5.74
C HIS A 65 -6.56 -19.18 -4.67
N ASP A 66 -6.58 -20.45 -5.11
CA ASP A 66 -6.36 -21.61 -4.26
C ASP A 66 -4.87 -22.02 -4.30
N SER A 67 -4.20 -21.93 -3.15
CA SER A 67 -2.82 -22.33 -2.97
C SER A 67 -2.73 -23.68 -2.24
N ARG A 68 -2.02 -24.64 -2.83
CA ARG A 68 -1.80 -25.95 -2.22
C ARG A 68 -0.87 -25.83 -1.01
N ALA A 69 -1.41 -26.11 0.17
CA ALA A 69 -0.66 -25.95 1.42
C ALA A 69 -1.18 -26.86 2.52
N THR A 70 -0.29 -27.20 3.44
CA THR A 70 -0.60 -27.93 4.68
C THR A 70 -0.24 -27.05 5.85
N TYR A 71 -1.25 -26.70 6.64
CA TYR A 71 -1.06 -26.04 7.91
C TYR A 71 -0.61 -27.08 8.94
N ILE A 72 0.59 -26.91 9.50
CA ILE A 72 1.21 -27.89 10.41
C ILE A 72 0.44 -27.96 11.73
N ASN A 73 -0.02 -26.80 12.22
CA ASN A 73 -0.71 -26.68 13.51
C ASN A 73 -2.23 -26.66 13.33
N ALA A 74 -2.76 -27.36 12.32
CA ALA A 74 -4.18 -27.36 12.02
C ALA A 74 -4.98 -28.02 13.14
N PRO A 75 -5.98 -27.32 13.73
CA PRO A 75 -6.87 -27.95 14.68
C PRO A 75 -7.76 -29.01 14.01
N ASP A 76 -8.15 -28.77 12.75
CA ASP A 76 -8.84 -29.73 11.90
C ASP A 76 -8.23 -29.68 10.48
N HIS A 77 -7.70 -30.80 9.99
CA HIS A 77 -7.14 -30.87 8.64
C HIS A 77 -8.22 -30.92 7.55
N ALA A 78 -9.45 -31.34 7.87
CA ALA A 78 -10.55 -31.39 6.90
C ALA A 78 -10.97 -29.99 6.46
N SER A 79 -10.85 -28.98 7.34
CA SER A 79 -11.26 -27.62 7.05
C SER A 79 -10.45 -26.93 5.94
N TYR A 80 -9.29 -27.49 5.60
CA TYR A 80 -8.38 -26.97 4.58
C TYR A 80 -8.57 -27.63 3.21
N TYR A 81 -9.49 -28.60 3.08
CA TYR A 81 -9.70 -29.27 1.80
C TYR A 81 -10.27 -28.30 0.75
N SER A 82 -9.55 -28.14 -0.36
CA SER A 82 -10.02 -27.44 -1.55
C SER A 82 -10.64 -28.44 -2.52
N TYR A 83 -11.91 -28.20 -2.89
CA TYR A 83 -12.59 -28.96 -3.95
C TYR A 83 -11.96 -28.71 -5.33
N LYS A 84 -11.39 -27.52 -5.57
CA LYS A 84 -10.69 -27.16 -6.82
C LYS A 84 -9.39 -27.95 -6.98
N LEU A 85 -8.61 -28.09 -5.90
CA LEU A 85 -7.34 -28.80 -5.90
C LEU A 85 -7.48 -30.31 -5.61
N LYS A 86 -8.63 -30.73 -5.06
CA LYS A 86 -8.84 -32.06 -4.44
C LYS A 86 -7.77 -32.41 -3.39
N LYS A 87 -7.26 -31.38 -2.71
CA LYS A 87 -6.14 -31.43 -1.75
C LYS A 87 -6.29 -30.30 -0.73
N SER A 88 -5.55 -30.39 0.37
CA SER A 88 -5.44 -29.30 1.35
C SER A 88 -4.84 -28.03 0.73
N GLY A 89 -5.40 -26.88 1.07
CA GLY A 89 -4.98 -25.58 0.62
C GLY A 89 -5.55 -24.41 1.41
N PHE A 90 -5.08 -23.22 1.05
CA PHE A 90 -5.66 -21.96 1.47
C PHE A 90 -6.27 -21.25 0.27
N ARG A 91 -7.31 -20.47 0.52
CA ARG A 91 -7.91 -19.56 -0.43
C ARG A 91 -7.52 -18.13 -0.10
N THR A 92 -7.18 -17.35 -1.12
CA THR A 92 -6.94 -15.91 -1.04
C THR A 92 -7.71 -15.23 -2.14
N GLN A 93 -8.48 -14.20 -1.82
CA GLN A 93 -9.10 -13.35 -2.83
C GLN A 93 -8.07 -12.34 -3.33
N VAL A 94 -7.96 -12.22 -4.65
CA VAL A 94 -6.99 -11.34 -5.30
C VAL A 94 -7.76 -10.37 -6.18
N CYS A 95 -7.45 -9.07 -6.06
CA CYS A 95 -7.93 -8.06 -7.00
C CYS A 95 -6.82 -7.67 -7.97
N THR A 96 -7.11 -7.76 -9.26
CA THR A 96 -6.25 -7.25 -10.34
C THR A 96 -6.92 -6.12 -11.10
N ASP A 97 -6.16 -5.18 -11.61
CA ASP A 97 -6.67 -4.26 -12.63
C ASP A 97 -6.69 -4.89 -14.03
N ILE A 98 -7.29 -4.18 -14.99
CA ILE A 98 -7.34 -4.58 -16.41
C ILE A 98 -5.95 -4.70 -17.07
N ASN A 99 -4.91 -4.08 -16.51
CA ASN A 99 -3.52 -4.24 -16.97
C ASN A 99 -2.88 -5.49 -16.35
N GLY A 100 -3.60 -6.19 -15.47
CA GLY A 100 -3.17 -7.37 -14.74
C GLY A 100 -2.23 -7.05 -13.58
N MET A 101 -2.24 -5.83 -13.03
CA MET A 101 -1.52 -5.50 -11.79
C MET A 101 -2.35 -5.93 -10.58
N VAL A 102 -1.73 -6.65 -9.64
CA VAL A 102 -2.38 -7.03 -8.38
C VAL A 102 -2.45 -5.81 -7.45
N LEU A 103 -3.64 -5.40 -7.02
CA LEU A 103 -3.83 -4.18 -6.22
C LEU A 103 -4.00 -4.44 -4.73
N PHE A 104 -4.60 -5.57 -4.38
CA PHE A 104 -4.76 -6.00 -2.99
C PHE A 104 -5.14 -7.48 -2.95
N VAL A 105 -4.87 -8.09 -1.79
CA VAL A 105 -5.14 -9.50 -1.51
C VAL A 105 -5.79 -9.61 -0.13
N SER A 106 -6.77 -10.50 0.02
CA SER A 106 -7.33 -10.85 1.33
C SER A 106 -6.32 -11.61 2.19
N ASN A 107 -6.64 -11.80 3.47
CA ASN A 107 -5.95 -12.82 4.25
C ASN A 107 -6.24 -14.20 3.66
N ALA A 108 -5.24 -15.09 3.73
CA ALA A 108 -5.45 -16.49 3.39
C ALA A 108 -6.40 -17.14 4.40
N ALA A 109 -7.31 -17.99 3.91
CA ALA A 109 -8.30 -18.67 4.74
C ALA A 109 -8.42 -20.18 4.38
N PRO A 110 -8.84 -21.05 5.30
CA PRO A 110 -9.10 -22.46 5.00
C PRO A 110 -10.19 -22.64 3.93
N CYS A 111 -9.95 -23.51 2.95
CA CYS A 111 -10.82 -23.62 1.76
C CYS A 111 -12.23 -24.19 2.00
N SER A 112 -12.47 -24.99 3.05
CA SER A 112 -13.78 -25.66 3.20
C SER A 112 -14.85 -24.74 3.77
N ALA A 113 -14.47 -23.86 4.70
CA ALA A 113 -15.39 -22.97 5.41
C ALA A 113 -15.51 -21.59 4.74
N ASN A 114 -14.51 -21.20 3.94
CA ASN A 114 -14.45 -19.88 3.33
C ASN A 114 -14.67 -20.01 1.82
N ASN A 115 -15.93 -19.82 1.43
CA ASN A 115 -16.27 -19.73 0.03
C ASN A 115 -15.92 -18.33 -0.52
N ASP A 116 -15.82 -18.27 -1.83
CA ASP A 116 -15.47 -17.08 -2.60
C ASP A 116 -16.30 -15.83 -2.22
N GLY A 117 -17.61 -16.01 -2.09
CA GLY A 117 -18.53 -14.93 -1.73
C GLY A 117 -18.37 -14.43 -0.29
N SER A 118 -18.26 -15.34 0.69
CA SER A 118 -18.02 -14.97 2.09
C SER A 118 -16.72 -14.18 2.27
N MET A 119 -15.66 -14.62 1.58
CA MET A 119 -14.38 -13.90 1.63
C MET A 119 -14.49 -12.52 0.98
N LEU A 120 -15.26 -12.36 -0.10
CA LEU A 120 -15.49 -11.05 -0.71
C LEU A 120 -16.26 -10.09 0.22
N VAL A 121 -17.22 -10.59 1.01
CA VAL A 121 -17.96 -9.77 1.99
C VAL A 121 -17.04 -9.27 3.11
N GLU A 122 -16.11 -10.13 3.56
CA GLU A 122 -15.12 -9.79 4.58
C GLU A 122 -14.01 -8.88 4.05
N MET A 123 -13.81 -8.81 2.73
CA MET A 123 -12.86 -7.89 2.13
C MET A 123 -13.35 -6.45 2.27
N ASP A 124 -12.61 -5.67 3.06
CA ASP A 124 -12.79 -4.22 3.08
C ASP A 124 -12.33 -3.61 1.75
N LEU A 125 -13.27 -3.08 0.96
CA LEU A 125 -13.01 -2.44 -0.34
C LEU A 125 -12.86 -0.91 -0.21
N ARG A 126 -13.08 -0.34 0.99
CA ARG A 126 -12.90 1.10 1.24
C ARG A 126 -11.45 1.50 1.01
N GLY A 127 -11.26 2.61 0.29
CA GLY A 127 -9.93 3.09 -0.09
C GLY A 127 -9.16 2.19 -1.08
N LYS A 128 -9.74 1.08 -1.54
CA LYS A 128 -9.14 0.15 -2.51
C LYS A 128 -9.87 0.16 -3.85
N VAL A 129 -11.21 0.20 -3.81
CA VAL A 129 -12.08 0.29 -4.98
C VAL A 129 -12.75 1.66 -4.99
N SER A 130 -12.59 2.40 -6.09
CA SER A 130 -13.22 3.71 -6.26
C SER A 130 -14.68 3.56 -6.68
N LYS A 131 -15.50 4.57 -6.41
CA LYS A 131 -16.89 4.63 -6.92
C LYS A 131 -16.99 4.64 -8.45
N TYR A 132 -15.88 4.94 -9.14
CA TYR A 132 -15.76 4.93 -10.60
C TYR A 132 -15.25 3.61 -11.16
N ASP A 133 -14.85 2.66 -10.30
CA ASP A 133 -14.40 1.35 -10.75
C ASP A 133 -15.59 0.42 -11.01
N CYS A 134 -15.40 -0.50 -11.96
CA CYS A 134 -16.31 -1.61 -12.16
C CYS A 134 -15.53 -2.93 -12.04
N VAL A 135 -16.01 -3.80 -11.16
CA VAL A 135 -15.37 -5.04 -10.75
C VAL A 135 -16.07 -6.22 -11.41
N VAL A 136 -15.32 -7.01 -12.18
CA VAL A 136 -15.76 -8.32 -12.65
C VAL A 136 -15.61 -9.34 -11.54
N ILE A 137 -16.69 -10.06 -11.27
CA ILE A 137 -16.78 -11.15 -10.29
C ILE A 137 -17.39 -12.39 -10.95
N ASP A 138 -17.07 -13.60 -10.47
CA ASP A 138 -17.75 -14.82 -10.96
C ASP A 138 -19.24 -14.80 -10.56
N GLY A 139 -20.09 -15.51 -11.31
CA GLY A 139 -21.53 -15.53 -11.08
C GLY A 139 -21.92 -16.08 -9.71
N GLY A 140 -21.06 -16.88 -9.05
CA GLY A 140 -21.28 -17.32 -7.67
C GLY A 140 -21.25 -16.20 -6.64
N TYR A 141 -20.52 -15.10 -6.91
CA TYR A 141 -20.40 -13.97 -6.00
C TYR A 141 -21.62 -13.05 -6.02
N THR A 142 -22.49 -13.15 -7.04
CA THR A 142 -23.68 -12.29 -7.21
C THR A 142 -24.62 -12.32 -6.00
N LEU A 143 -24.70 -13.46 -5.31
CA LEU A 143 -25.51 -13.64 -4.10
C LEU A 143 -25.06 -12.73 -2.94
N PHE A 144 -23.80 -12.31 -2.95
CA PHE A 144 -23.14 -11.57 -1.86
C PHE A 144 -22.98 -10.08 -2.17
N VAL A 145 -23.28 -9.64 -3.40
CA VAL A 145 -23.10 -8.22 -3.82
C VAL A 145 -23.89 -7.26 -2.91
N LYS A 146 -25.08 -7.67 -2.45
CA LYS A 146 -25.88 -6.85 -1.52
C LYS A 146 -25.15 -6.61 -0.20
N ASP A 147 -24.56 -7.65 0.37
CA ASP A 147 -23.82 -7.56 1.63
C ASP A 147 -22.50 -6.79 1.45
N VAL A 148 -21.81 -7.00 0.32
CA VAL A 148 -20.62 -6.23 -0.05
C VAL A 148 -20.93 -4.74 -0.13
N VAL A 149 -22.02 -4.35 -0.78
CA VAL A 149 -22.45 -2.95 -0.90
C VAL A 149 -22.88 -2.38 0.46
N ALA A 150 -23.56 -3.17 1.29
CA ALA A 150 -23.93 -2.75 2.65
C ALA A 150 -22.70 -2.41 3.51
N ASN A 151 -21.60 -3.16 3.35
CA ASN A 151 -20.34 -2.91 4.05
C ASN A 151 -19.50 -1.79 3.40
N ASN A 152 -19.80 -1.39 2.17
CA ASN A 152 -19.05 -0.43 1.36
C ASN A 152 -19.99 0.62 0.74
N PRO A 153 -20.46 1.61 1.52
CA PRO A 153 -21.54 2.52 1.12
C PRO A 153 -21.20 3.44 -0.05
N HIS A 154 -19.91 3.55 -0.42
CA HIS A 154 -19.47 4.31 -1.59
C HIS A 154 -19.64 3.55 -2.92
N LEU A 155 -20.01 2.27 -2.87
CA LEU A 155 -20.26 1.43 -4.03
C LEU A 155 -21.76 1.14 -4.17
N GLY A 156 -22.21 0.88 -5.39
CA GLY A 156 -23.53 0.36 -5.70
C GLY A 156 -23.44 -0.94 -6.49
N ALA A 157 -24.61 -1.57 -6.72
CA ALA A 157 -24.68 -2.80 -7.53
C ALA A 157 -24.13 -2.61 -8.96
N HIS A 158 -24.20 -1.39 -9.50
CA HIS A 158 -23.66 -1.03 -10.81
C HIS A 158 -22.12 -1.09 -10.88
N ASN A 159 -21.42 -1.11 -9.74
CA ASN A 159 -19.98 -1.29 -9.71
C ASN A 159 -19.56 -2.76 -9.87
N PHE A 160 -20.50 -3.70 -9.98
CA PHE A 160 -20.20 -5.13 -10.11
C PHE A 160 -20.80 -5.71 -11.38
N VAL A 161 -19.99 -6.49 -12.08
CA VAL A 161 -20.38 -7.17 -13.33
C VAL A 161 -20.09 -8.67 -13.17
N ALA A 162 -21.06 -9.49 -13.55
CA ALA A 162 -20.96 -10.93 -13.40
C ALA A 162 -21.58 -11.65 -14.61
N PRO A 163 -21.16 -12.91 -14.88
CA PRO A 163 -21.79 -13.73 -15.90
C PRO A 163 -23.28 -13.92 -15.65
N ILE A 164 -24.07 -13.89 -16.72
CA ILE A 164 -25.49 -14.19 -16.70
C ILE A 164 -25.67 -15.69 -16.44
N ARG A 165 -26.37 -16.04 -15.36
CA ARG A 165 -26.72 -17.41 -15.00
C ARG A 165 -28.23 -17.57 -14.98
N LYS A 166 -28.73 -18.58 -15.68
CA LYS A 166 -30.15 -18.96 -15.69
C LYS A 166 -30.40 -20.22 -14.87
N GLN A 167 -31.68 -20.48 -14.58
CA GLN A 167 -32.11 -21.71 -13.93
C GLN A 167 -31.70 -22.93 -14.77
N ARG A 168 -31.44 -24.04 -14.10
CA ARG A 168 -31.01 -25.29 -14.74
C ARG A 168 -32.07 -25.75 -15.74
N GLY A 169 -31.68 -25.90 -17.01
CA GLY A 169 -32.56 -26.32 -18.10
C GLY A 169 -33.10 -25.17 -18.97
N VAL A 170 -32.82 -23.91 -18.61
CA VAL A 170 -33.12 -22.76 -19.48
C VAL A 170 -31.86 -22.37 -20.24
N GLU A 171 -31.94 -22.39 -21.56
CA GLU A 171 -30.81 -22.00 -22.42
C GLU A 171 -30.56 -20.48 -22.39
N LEU A 172 -29.29 -20.12 -22.52
CA LEU A 172 -28.89 -18.73 -22.71
C LEU A 172 -29.30 -18.28 -24.12
N THR A 173 -29.73 -17.03 -24.25
CA THR A 173 -29.89 -16.44 -25.58
C THR A 173 -28.52 -16.29 -26.24
N ALA A 174 -28.49 -16.15 -27.57
CA ALA A 174 -27.24 -15.92 -28.29
C ALA A 174 -26.49 -14.69 -27.74
N GLU A 175 -27.22 -13.62 -27.42
CA GLU A 175 -26.66 -12.39 -26.83
C GLU A 175 -26.04 -12.63 -25.45
N GLU A 176 -26.73 -13.37 -24.57
CA GLU A 176 -26.21 -13.72 -23.24
C GLU A 176 -24.99 -14.63 -23.32
N ALA A 177 -24.96 -15.55 -24.29
CA ALA A 177 -23.80 -16.41 -24.54
C ALA A 177 -22.60 -15.59 -25.02
N THR A 178 -22.80 -14.64 -25.94
CA THR A 178 -21.75 -13.70 -26.39
C THR A 178 -21.25 -12.83 -25.24
N TYR A 179 -22.16 -12.29 -24.43
CA TYR A 179 -21.82 -11.53 -23.22
C TYR A 179 -20.96 -12.33 -22.25
N ASN A 180 -21.38 -13.57 -21.93
CA ASN A 180 -20.64 -14.45 -21.04
C ASN A 180 -19.28 -14.87 -21.62
N SER A 181 -19.18 -15.06 -22.93
CA SER A 181 -17.91 -15.34 -23.60
C SER A 181 -16.94 -14.16 -23.48
N ALA A 182 -17.42 -12.94 -23.69
CA ALA A 182 -16.62 -11.73 -23.53
C ALA A 182 -16.16 -11.56 -22.07
N LEU A 183 -17.06 -11.76 -21.09
CA LEU A 183 -16.69 -11.76 -19.67
C LEU A 183 -15.69 -12.86 -19.30
N GLY A 184 -15.80 -14.03 -19.93
CA GLY A 184 -14.88 -15.14 -19.75
C GLY A 184 -13.43 -14.75 -20.04
N SER A 185 -13.18 -13.82 -20.96
CA SER A 185 -11.84 -13.33 -21.27
C SER A 185 -11.18 -12.61 -20.07
N PHE A 186 -11.95 -11.85 -19.29
CA PHE A 186 -11.46 -11.20 -18.07
C PHE A 186 -11.14 -12.22 -16.98
N ARG A 187 -11.95 -13.28 -16.86
CA ARG A 187 -11.66 -14.39 -15.93
C ARG A 187 -10.36 -15.12 -16.32
N SER A 188 -10.17 -15.39 -17.60
CA SER A 188 -8.93 -15.98 -18.11
C SER A 188 -7.71 -15.10 -17.83
N SER A 189 -7.87 -13.77 -17.84
CA SER A 189 -6.79 -12.82 -17.54
C SER A 189 -6.34 -12.88 -16.07
N ILE A 190 -7.27 -12.95 -15.12
CA ILE A 190 -6.91 -13.10 -13.70
C ILE A 190 -6.33 -14.50 -13.42
N GLU A 191 -6.88 -15.56 -14.05
CA GLU A 191 -6.32 -16.91 -13.97
C GLU A 191 -4.89 -16.98 -14.54
N SER A 192 -4.61 -16.26 -15.63
CA SER A 192 -3.27 -16.12 -16.20
C SER A 192 -2.31 -15.45 -15.21
N THR A 193 -2.76 -14.43 -14.48
CA THR A 193 -1.97 -13.80 -13.41
C THR A 193 -1.59 -14.79 -12.32
N PHE A 194 -2.51 -15.69 -11.93
CA PHE A 194 -2.20 -16.77 -10.98
C PHE A 194 -1.18 -17.77 -11.55
N GLY A 195 -1.32 -18.13 -12.82
CA GLY A 195 -0.36 -19.00 -13.51
C GLY A 195 1.05 -18.41 -13.57
N GLU A 196 1.17 -17.11 -13.85
CA GLU A 196 2.44 -16.40 -13.86
C GLU A 196 3.11 -16.36 -12.47
N ILE A 197 2.34 -16.09 -11.40
CA ILE A 197 2.86 -16.15 -10.03
C ILE A 197 3.41 -17.55 -9.74
N GLY A 198 2.68 -18.60 -10.12
CA GLY A 198 3.13 -19.98 -9.94
C GLY A 198 4.37 -20.35 -10.76
N HIS A 199 4.55 -19.74 -11.94
CA HIS A 199 5.74 -19.94 -12.77
C HIS A 199 6.96 -19.19 -12.21
N LEU A 200 6.78 -17.95 -11.74
CA LEU A 200 7.86 -17.12 -11.20
C LEU A 200 8.35 -17.62 -9.84
N PHE A 201 7.44 -18.07 -9.01
CA PHE A 201 7.72 -18.46 -7.63
C PHE A 201 7.38 -19.93 -7.44
N GLN A 202 8.40 -20.78 -7.38
CA GLN A 202 8.24 -22.23 -7.18
C GLN A 202 7.36 -22.57 -5.98
N LYS A 203 7.39 -21.72 -4.93
CA LYS A 203 6.52 -21.85 -3.75
C LYS A 203 5.04 -21.86 -4.12
N PHE A 204 4.59 -21.04 -5.06
CA PHE A 204 3.17 -20.87 -5.43
C PHE A 204 2.78 -21.64 -6.69
N ASN A 205 3.58 -22.61 -7.13
CA ASN A 205 3.37 -23.34 -8.39
C ASN A 205 2.20 -24.34 -8.38
N GLY A 206 1.52 -24.52 -7.23
CA GLY A 206 0.42 -25.48 -7.05
C GLY A 206 0.80 -26.97 -7.07
N LYS A 207 2.02 -27.31 -7.53
CA LYS A 207 2.53 -28.68 -7.63
C LYS A 207 3.15 -29.15 -6.32
N SER A 208 3.96 -28.30 -5.69
CA SER A 208 4.61 -28.61 -4.42
C SER A 208 3.68 -28.34 -3.23
N VAL A 209 3.77 -29.16 -2.18
CA VAL A 209 3.04 -28.90 -0.94
C VAL A 209 3.82 -27.87 -0.14
N ILE A 210 3.23 -26.70 0.07
CA ILE A 210 3.79 -25.69 0.97
C ILE A 210 3.44 -26.10 2.41
N ARG A 211 4.45 -26.26 3.26
CA ARG A 211 4.24 -26.41 4.70
C ARG A 211 4.20 -25.04 5.33
N VAL A 212 3.14 -24.76 6.08
CA VAL A 212 2.90 -23.45 6.70
C VAL A 212 2.65 -23.64 8.19
N THR A 213 3.36 -22.86 9.00
CA THR A 213 3.19 -22.80 10.46
C THR A 213 2.29 -21.65 10.90
N ASP A 214 2.13 -20.64 10.04
CA ASP A 214 1.38 -19.43 10.31
C ASP A 214 0.79 -18.85 9.00
N MET A 215 -0.51 -18.53 9.01
CA MET A 215 -1.25 -18.05 7.85
C MET A 215 -0.94 -16.59 7.52
N GLU A 216 -0.57 -15.77 8.52
CA GLU A 216 -0.17 -14.39 8.29
C GLU A 216 1.14 -14.34 7.49
N THR A 217 2.12 -15.14 7.89
CA THR A 217 3.40 -15.29 7.19
C THR A 217 3.20 -15.78 5.76
N PHE A 218 2.31 -16.76 5.54
CA PHE A 218 1.97 -17.22 4.20
C PHE A 218 1.37 -16.09 3.35
N THR A 219 0.40 -15.36 3.90
CA THR A 219 -0.23 -14.21 3.23
C THR A 219 0.81 -13.16 2.88
N LEU A 220 1.74 -12.86 3.80
CA LEU A 220 2.78 -11.87 3.61
C LEU A 220 3.76 -12.26 2.48
N GLN A 221 4.13 -13.54 2.42
CA GLN A 221 4.96 -14.07 1.34
C GLN A 221 4.25 -14.03 -0.02
N PHE A 222 2.94 -14.27 -0.03
CA PHE A 222 2.14 -14.18 -1.24
C PHE A 222 2.01 -12.72 -1.71
N LYS A 223 1.74 -11.77 -0.81
CA LYS A 223 1.76 -10.33 -1.11
C LYS A 223 3.11 -9.89 -1.69
N LEU A 224 4.22 -10.35 -1.12
CA LEU A 224 5.56 -10.07 -1.66
C LEU A 224 5.72 -10.60 -3.10
N ALA A 225 5.26 -11.84 -3.36
CA ALA A 225 5.27 -12.39 -4.71
C ALA A 225 4.42 -11.57 -5.70
N CYS A 226 3.25 -11.09 -5.27
CA CYS A 226 2.41 -10.19 -6.07
C CYS A 226 3.13 -8.88 -6.40
N VAL A 227 3.74 -8.22 -5.40
CA VAL A 227 4.49 -6.96 -5.63
C VAL A 227 5.66 -7.20 -6.59
N LEU A 228 6.47 -8.24 -6.37
CA LEU A 228 7.61 -8.53 -7.25
C LEU A 228 7.16 -8.87 -8.68
N ARG A 229 6.04 -9.58 -8.83
CA ARG A 229 5.44 -9.85 -10.15
C ARG A 229 4.92 -8.57 -10.81
N ASN A 230 4.31 -7.67 -10.05
CA ASN A 230 3.91 -6.35 -10.55
C ASN A 230 5.12 -5.53 -11.00
N VAL A 231 6.21 -5.48 -10.22
CA VAL A 231 7.45 -4.81 -10.61
C VAL A 231 7.97 -5.35 -11.94
N LYS A 232 8.04 -6.69 -12.08
CA LYS A 232 8.46 -7.32 -13.34
C LYS A 232 7.58 -6.91 -14.52
N LYS A 233 6.26 -6.90 -14.33
CA LYS A 233 5.32 -6.50 -15.38
C LYS A 233 5.42 -5.00 -15.69
N PHE A 234 5.56 -4.16 -14.68
CA PHE A 234 5.68 -2.72 -14.82
C PHE A 234 6.95 -2.34 -15.59
N VAL A 235 8.08 -2.96 -15.26
CA VAL A 235 9.35 -2.81 -16.02
C VAL A 235 9.17 -3.22 -17.48
N ALA A 236 8.46 -4.31 -17.75
CA ALA A 236 8.20 -4.77 -19.11
C ALA A 236 7.28 -3.81 -19.90
N ILE A 237 6.21 -3.30 -19.27
CA ILE A 237 5.30 -2.32 -19.88
C ILE A 237 6.01 -0.99 -20.12
N GLY A 238 6.80 -0.53 -19.16
CA GLY A 238 7.55 0.72 -19.24
C GLY A 238 8.83 0.65 -20.08
N CYS A 239 9.14 -0.51 -20.67
CA CYS A 239 10.38 -0.76 -21.40
C CYS A 239 11.63 -0.28 -20.63
N VAL A 240 11.65 -0.46 -19.31
CA VAL A 240 12.70 0.11 -18.45
C VAL A 240 14.00 -0.64 -18.71
N PRO A 241 15.08 0.04 -19.16
CA PRO A 241 16.34 -0.62 -19.46
C PRO A 241 16.96 -1.19 -18.19
N THR A 242 17.45 -2.43 -18.27
CA THR A 242 18.23 -3.03 -17.17
C THR A 242 19.66 -2.54 -17.27
N ALA A 243 20.07 -1.67 -16.34
CA ALA A 243 21.46 -1.24 -16.23
C ALA A 243 22.38 -2.42 -15.85
N GLU A 244 23.64 -2.38 -16.28
CA GLU A 244 24.62 -3.45 -16.06
C GLU A 244 24.74 -3.81 -14.56
N HIS A 245 24.79 -2.80 -13.68
CA HIS A 245 24.94 -3.00 -12.25
C HIS A 245 23.73 -3.70 -11.59
N HIS A 246 22.53 -3.63 -12.16
CA HIS A 246 21.37 -4.40 -11.68
C HIS A 246 21.54 -5.91 -11.85
N THR A 247 22.48 -6.34 -12.70
CA THR A 247 22.74 -7.75 -13.00
C THR A 247 23.90 -8.33 -12.21
N PHE A 248 24.63 -7.51 -11.44
CA PHE A 248 25.81 -7.94 -10.70
C PHE A 248 25.51 -9.11 -9.77
N TRP A 249 24.30 -9.19 -9.20
CA TRP A 249 23.89 -10.31 -8.35
C TRP A 249 23.88 -11.69 -9.01
N MET A 250 23.86 -11.73 -10.35
CA MET A 250 23.89 -12.97 -11.14
C MET A 250 25.32 -13.47 -11.40
N GLN A 251 26.34 -12.67 -11.06
CA GLN A 251 27.72 -13.03 -11.33
C GLN A 251 28.21 -14.13 -10.37
N PRO A 252 29.08 -15.08 -10.83
CA PRO A 252 29.53 -16.23 -10.04
C PRO A 252 30.26 -15.90 -8.72
N ALA A 253 30.68 -14.65 -8.53
CA ALA A 253 31.39 -14.14 -7.35
C ALA A 253 30.72 -12.89 -6.76
N PHE A 254 29.42 -12.73 -6.99
CA PHE A 254 28.69 -11.66 -6.33
C PHE A 254 28.59 -11.94 -4.82
N ASP A 255 29.29 -11.13 -4.05
CA ASP A 255 29.15 -11.05 -2.61
C ASP A 255 28.73 -9.63 -2.26
N TYR A 256 27.75 -9.48 -1.38
CA TYR A 256 27.52 -8.16 -0.79
C TYR A 256 28.77 -7.86 0.02
N SER A 257 29.43 -6.72 -0.21
CA SER A 257 30.56 -6.33 0.63
C SER A 257 30.08 -6.37 2.09
N ASN A 258 30.52 -7.36 2.86
CA ASN A 258 30.45 -7.35 4.31
C ASN A 258 31.49 -6.33 4.78
N GLY A 259 31.25 -5.07 4.43
CA GLY A 259 31.93 -3.95 5.02
C GLY A 259 31.72 -4.09 6.51
N SER A 260 32.82 -4.32 7.22
CA SER A 260 32.92 -3.95 8.62
C SER A 260 32.11 -2.68 8.85
N SER A 261 31.01 -2.82 9.60
CA SER A 261 30.18 -1.72 10.12
C SER A 261 29.62 -0.73 9.08
N GLY A 262 28.91 -1.24 8.07
CA GLY A 262 28.07 -0.41 7.20
C GLY A 262 26.75 -1.09 6.92
N SER A 263 25.68 -0.61 7.53
CA SER A 263 24.31 -0.95 7.16
C SER A 263 24.09 -0.57 5.68
N VAL A 264 23.25 -1.28 4.90
CA VAL A 264 22.89 -0.84 3.53
C VAL A 264 22.28 0.58 3.51
N TYR A 265 21.83 1.07 4.66
CA TYR A 265 21.40 2.45 4.88
C TYR A 265 22.56 3.47 4.93
N ASP A 266 23.81 3.03 5.09
CA ASP A 266 25.01 3.89 5.15
C ASP A 266 25.61 4.19 3.76
N VAL A 267 25.19 3.45 2.73
CA VAL A 267 25.61 3.66 1.32
C VAL A 267 24.61 4.52 0.54
N VAL A 268 23.53 4.97 1.18
CA VAL A 268 22.74 6.06 0.63
C VAL A 268 23.63 7.30 0.72
N HIS A 269 24.16 7.75 -0.42
CA HIS A 269 24.70 9.10 -0.51
C HIS A 269 23.53 10.04 -0.23
N ALA A 270 23.34 10.38 1.05
CA ALA A 270 22.41 11.41 1.43
C ALA A 270 22.90 12.67 0.72
N PRO A 271 22.08 13.29 -0.14
CA PRO A 271 22.54 14.44 -0.89
C PRO A 271 23.06 15.47 0.10
N ASN A 272 24.26 15.96 -0.17
CA ASN A 272 24.88 16.92 0.72
C ASN A 272 24.05 18.22 0.72
N VAL A 273 24.28 19.09 1.71
CA VAL A 273 23.48 20.32 1.85
C VAL A 273 23.48 21.15 0.57
N ARG A 274 24.59 21.19 -0.18
CA ARG A 274 24.67 21.91 -1.45
C ARG A 274 23.80 21.29 -2.54
N GLU A 275 23.79 19.96 -2.65
CA GLU A 275 22.91 19.25 -3.59
C GLU A 275 21.44 19.52 -3.26
N LYS A 276 21.08 19.51 -1.97
CA LYS A 276 19.72 19.88 -1.54
C LYS A 276 19.37 21.34 -1.79
N GLU A 277 20.30 22.27 -1.61
CA GLU A 277 20.13 23.69 -1.92
C GLU A 277 19.95 23.90 -3.43
N GLN A 278 20.70 23.16 -4.24
CA GLN A 278 20.61 23.23 -5.70
C GLN A 278 19.27 22.66 -6.20
N ASP A 279 18.84 21.53 -5.66
CA ASP A 279 17.49 20.98 -5.91
C ASP A 279 16.39 21.94 -5.45
N ALA A 280 16.56 22.61 -4.31
CA ALA A 280 15.61 23.61 -3.82
C ALA A 280 15.54 24.84 -4.73
N GLN A 281 16.66 25.32 -5.27
CA GLN A 281 16.70 26.42 -6.24
C GLN A 281 15.97 26.04 -7.54
N VAL A 282 16.25 24.86 -8.08
CA VAL A 282 15.58 24.34 -9.27
C VAL A 282 14.07 24.23 -9.03
N LEU A 283 13.67 23.71 -7.87
CA LEU A 283 12.25 23.58 -7.53
C LEU A 283 11.57 24.94 -7.36
N GLN A 284 12.26 25.92 -6.77
CA GLN A 284 11.75 27.30 -6.69
C GLN A 284 11.58 27.95 -8.06
N GLU A 285 12.51 27.73 -8.99
CA GLU A 285 12.36 28.22 -10.38
C GLU A 285 11.16 27.57 -11.07
N LEU A 286 11.00 26.26 -10.95
CA LEU A 286 9.84 25.54 -11.49
C LEU A 286 8.53 26.03 -10.86
N GLN A 287 8.52 26.29 -9.56
CA GLN A 287 7.36 26.83 -8.85
C GLN A 287 7.05 28.26 -9.28
N ARG A 288 8.06 29.12 -9.45
CA ARG A 288 7.89 30.48 -9.98
C ARG A 288 7.35 30.48 -11.40
N GLY A 289 7.90 29.62 -12.26
CA GLY A 289 7.41 29.42 -13.62
C GLY A 289 5.98 28.88 -13.64
N PHE A 290 5.64 27.94 -12.76
CA PHE A 290 4.27 27.44 -12.62
C PHE A 290 3.29 28.51 -12.15
N LEU A 291 3.70 29.34 -11.19
CA LEU A 291 2.90 30.44 -10.66
C LEU A 291 2.81 31.66 -11.59
N SER A 292 3.47 31.63 -12.76
CA SER A 292 3.46 32.72 -13.75
C SER A 292 3.86 34.07 -13.14
N LEU A 293 4.77 34.07 -12.17
CA LEU A 293 5.31 35.29 -11.58
C LEU A 293 6.45 35.81 -12.47
N ASP A 294 6.07 36.57 -13.52
CA ASP A 294 7.02 37.39 -14.26
C ASP A 294 7.53 38.51 -13.31
N LEU A 295 8.82 38.44 -12.95
CA LEU A 295 9.51 39.47 -12.16
C LEU A 295 9.90 40.66 -13.05
N ASN A 296 8.92 41.33 -13.66
CA ASN A 296 9.17 42.50 -14.49
C ASN A 296 8.05 43.55 -14.45
N ASP A 297 7.43 43.75 -13.28
CA ASP A 297 6.68 44.98 -13.03
C ASP A 297 7.15 45.62 -11.72
N ASP A 298 7.83 46.75 -11.85
CA ASP A 298 7.99 47.79 -10.84
C ASP A 298 6.60 48.36 -10.49
N LEU A 299 5.78 47.57 -9.79
CA LEU A 299 4.51 48.03 -9.22
C LEU A 299 4.74 48.54 -7.79
N PRO A 300 4.26 49.75 -7.44
CA PRO A 300 4.42 50.29 -6.10
C PRO A 300 3.74 49.38 -5.09
N LEU A 301 4.43 49.11 -3.99
CA LEU A 301 3.88 48.44 -2.81
C LEU A 301 2.73 49.28 -2.27
N GLU A 302 1.49 48.89 -2.60
CA GLU A 302 0.35 49.18 -1.75
C GLU A 302 0.34 48.12 -0.64
N GLU A 303 0.43 48.60 0.60
CA GLU A 303 0.28 47.82 1.81
C GLU A 303 -1.13 47.22 1.84
N ASP A 304 -1.23 45.89 1.83
CA ASP A 304 -2.37 45.20 2.40
C ASP A 304 -1.88 44.03 3.26
N GLU A 305 -2.04 44.22 4.57
CA GLU A 305 -1.91 43.24 5.62
C GLU A 305 -2.97 42.13 5.41
N GLU A 306 -2.55 40.88 5.20
CA GLU A 306 -3.19 39.67 5.77
C GLU A 306 -2.65 38.38 5.10
N LEU A 307 -1.56 37.83 5.65
CA LEU A 307 -1.36 36.38 5.71
C LEU A 307 -0.37 36.05 6.83
N ALA A 308 -0.98 35.70 7.96
CA ALA A 308 -0.38 35.46 9.26
C ALA A 308 0.88 34.59 9.25
N SER A 309 1.99 35.19 9.68
CA SER A 309 3.07 34.48 10.34
C SER A 309 2.54 33.95 11.68
N ASP A 310 2.50 32.62 11.86
CA ASP A 310 2.11 31.93 13.10
C ASP A 310 3.13 32.12 14.27
N HIS A 311 4.01 33.12 14.18
CA HIS A 311 5.00 33.45 15.19
C HIS A 311 4.59 34.75 15.90
N TYR A 312 4.47 34.68 17.22
CA TYR A 312 4.14 35.80 18.09
C TYR A 312 5.28 36.02 19.09
N GLU A 313 5.62 37.28 19.37
CA GLU A 313 6.69 37.61 20.30
C GLU A 313 6.24 37.41 21.76
N VAL A 314 7.07 36.70 22.53
CA VAL A 314 6.82 36.40 23.94
C VAL A 314 7.36 37.52 24.82
N GLU A 315 6.51 38.12 25.64
CA GLU A 315 6.90 39.15 26.61
C GLU A 315 7.51 38.50 27.86
N ALA A 316 6.83 37.51 28.44
CA ALA A 316 7.29 36.83 29.65
C ALA A 316 6.58 35.49 29.88
N ILE A 317 7.22 34.59 30.63
CA ILE A 317 6.57 33.42 31.23
C ILE A 317 6.07 33.80 32.62
N VAL A 318 4.75 33.80 32.81
CA VAL A 318 4.10 34.26 34.05
C VAL A 318 3.67 33.12 34.97
N GLY A 319 3.66 31.87 34.48
CA GLY A 319 3.18 30.72 35.26
C GLY A 319 3.67 29.39 34.71
N HIS A 320 3.57 28.34 35.53
CA HIS A 320 3.79 26.96 35.09
C HIS A 320 2.83 25.98 35.76
N ARG A 321 2.49 24.89 35.07
CA ARG A 321 1.67 23.80 35.62
C ARG A 321 2.19 22.42 35.20
N GLY A 322 1.80 21.40 35.95
CA GLY A 322 2.14 20.00 35.66
C GLY A 322 3.53 19.54 36.13
N PRO A 323 3.82 18.24 35.97
CA PRO A 323 5.08 17.62 36.41
C PRO A 323 6.25 18.07 35.53
N ARG A 324 7.47 18.06 36.08
CA ARG A 324 8.69 18.60 35.41
C ARG A 324 8.94 18.08 33.99
N HIS A 325 8.57 16.84 33.69
CA HIS A 325 8.78 16.20 32.39
C HIS A 325 7.68 16.49 31.34
N ARG A 326 6.56 17.12 31.73
CA ARG A 326 5.44 17.55 30.86
C ARG A 326 4.91 18.91 31.34
N ARG A 327 5.83 19.83 31.65
CA ARG A 327 5.50 21.14 32.19
C ARG A 327 5.01 22.05 31.07
N GLU A 328 3.86 22.67 31.29
CA GLU A 328 3.35 23.75 30.46
C GLU A 328 3.63 25.09 31.12
N TYR A 329 3.87 26.12 30.30
CA TYR A 329 4.22 27.48 30.69
C TYR A 329 3.12 28.43 30.23
N LEU A 330 2.68 29.32 31.11
CA LEU A 330 1.71 30.36 30.77
C LEU A 330 2.49 31.55 30.21
N VAL A 331 2.21 31.87 28.95
CA VAL A 331 2.95 32.86 28.16
C VAL A 331 2.14 34.15 28.08
N LYS A 332 2.80 35.26 28.41
CA LYS A 332 2.33 36.63 28.15
C LYS A 332 2.89 37.08 26.81
N TRP A 333 2.00 37.50 25.91
CA TRP A 333 2.35 37.95 24.56
C TRP A 333 2.56 39.46 24.53
N VAL A 334 3.57 39.92 23.76
CA VAL A 334 3.87 41.34 23.59
C VAL A 334 2.67 42.04 22.95
N GLY A 335 2.18 43.13 23.57
CA GLY A 335 1.08 43.94 23.02
C GLY A 335 -0.33 43.39 23.28
N TYR A 336 -0.49 42.21 23.87
CA TYR A 336 -1.81 41.62 24.18
C TYR A 336 -2.16 41.74 25.68
N PRO A 337 -3.46 41.79 26.06
CA PRO A 337 -3.87 41.80 27.46
C PRO A 337 -3.63 40.43 28.14
N GLU A 338 -3.57 40.41 29.48
CA GLU A 338 -3.37 39.18 30.26
C GLU A 338 -4.44 38.10 30.01
N SER A 339 -5.64 38.51 29.60
CA SER A 339 -6.72 37.59 29.21
C SER A 339 -6.35 36.71 28.01
N SER A 340 -5.38 37.12 27.21
CA SER A 340 -4.91 36.39 26.02
C SER A 340 -3.73 35.47 26.32
N ASN A 341 -3.32 35.31 27.59
CA ASN A 341 -2.24 34.43 27.96
C ASN A 341 -2.58 32.96 27.63
N SER A 342 -1.64 32.25 27.02
CA SER A 342 -1.86 30.87 26.58
C SER A 342 -0.82 29.91 27.16
N TRP A 343 -1.23 28.66 27.36
CA TRP A 343 -0.36 27.59 27.84
C TRP A 343 0.40 26.95 26.69
N LEU A 344 1.73 26.97 26.76
CA LEU A 344 2.62 26.37 25.77
C LEU A 344 3.56 25.35 26.40
N THR A 345 3.88 24.31 25.63
CA THR A 345 4.91 23.33 25.97
C THR A 345 6.29 23.83 25.55
N ALA A 346 7.35 23.30 26.15
CA ALA A 346 8.72 23.79 25.93
C ALA A 346 9.18 23.71 24.45
N ASP A 347 8.62 22.77 23.68
CA ASP A 347 8.88 22.58 22.25
C ASP A 347 8.23 23.64 21.34
N ARG A 348 7.38 24.52 21.89
CA ARG A 348 6.75 25.63 21.16
C ARG A 348 7.52 26.96 21.25
N PHE A 349 8.67 26.97 21.92
CA PHE A 349 9.51 28.17 22.05
C PHE A 349 10.72 28.05 21.12
N ASP A 350 10.93 29.05 20.25
CA ASP A 350 12.10 29.10 19.37
C ASP A 350 13.40 29.40 20.15
N SER A 351 13.28 30.10 21.28
CA SER A 351 14.41 30.39 22.18
C SER A 351 14.28 29.62 23.50
N PRO A 352 15.12 28.59 23.74
CA PRO A 352 15.13 27.84 25.00
C PRO A 352 15.55 28.69 26.22
N GLN A 353 16.18 29.86 26.00
CA GLN A 353 16.75 30.68 27.07
C GLN A 353 15.69 31.17 28.07
N MET A 354 14.53 31.62 27.58
CA MET A 354 13.44 32.10 28.45
C MET A 354 12.91 31.02 29.40
N VAL A 355 12.79 29.79 28.90
CA VAL A 355 12.33 28.64 29.70
C VAL A 355 13.37 28.26 30.76
N VAL A 356 14.66 28.36 30.42
CA VAL A 356 15.77 28.10 31.35
C VAL A 356 15.81 29.14 32.46
N GLU A 357 15.74 30.43 32.12
CA GLU A 357 15.75 31.54 33.07
C GLU A 357 14.56 31.49 34.03
N TYR A 358 13.36 31.23 33.50
CA TYR A 358 12.16 31.09 34.32
C TYR A 358 12.29 29.90 35.29
N ASN A 359 12.75 28.73 34.84
CA ASN A 359 12.94 27.59 35.73
C ASN A 359 14.01 27.84 36.81
N ALA A 360 15.08 28.58 36.48
CA ALA A 360 16.08 29.00 37.46
C ALA A 360 15.50 29.96 38.51
N SER A 361 14.63 30.89 38.10
CA SER A 361 13.94 31.81 39.01
C SER A 361 12.98 31.08 39.97
N VAL A 362 12.26 30.06 39.49
CA VAL A 362 11.37 29.21 40.29
C VAL A 362 12.17 28.36 41.29
N ALA A 363 13.33 27.85 40.90
CA ALA A 363 14.21 27.10 41.79
C ALA A 363 14.79 27.99 42.91
N ARG A 364 15.12 29.25 42.60
CA ARG A 364 15.58 30.23 43.60
C ARG A 364 14.50 30.63 44.61
N ARG A 365 13.23 30.72 44.19
CA ARG A 365 12.08 31.02 45.08
C ARG A 365 11.63 29.87 45.98
N LYS A 366 12.16 28.66 45.79
CA LYS A 366 11.87 27.46 46.61
C LYS A 366 12.93 27.15 47.67
N ARG A 367 14.04 27.90 47.68
CA ARG A 367 14.95 28.02 48.84
C ARG A 367 14.49 29.21 49.67
#